data_AF-A0A6L9QB34-F1
#
_entry.id   AF-A0A6L9QB34-F1
#
_cell.length_a   1.000
_cell.length_b   1.000
_cell.length_c   1.000
_cell.angle_alpha   90.00
_cell.angle_beta   90.00
_cell.angle_gamma   90.00
#
_symmetry.space_group_name_H-M   'P 1'
#
loop_
_entity.id
_entity.type
_entity.pdbx_description
1 polymer ?
#
loop_
_entity_poly.entity_id
_entity_poly.type
_entity_poly.pdbx_seq_one_letter_code
_entity_poly.pdbx_strand_id
1 'polypeptide(L)'
;MSHTVLQPPPTADRTTGSARPVYGEYPAPGLACAWTSELPHGAEPFVQRVVPDGCVDLIWSEAGILVAGPDTGPIPAVMRPGEAVVGARFRPGTAPPVLGVPADAIRDGRVPLRDLWGADADRLAEAV
;
A
#
# COMPACT_ATOMS: atom_id res chain seq x y z
N MET A 1 -1.51 17.06 -59.88
CA MET A 1 -0.46 16.18 -59.33
C MET A 1 -0.31 16.53 -57.86
N SER A 2 -1.02 15.82 -56.99
CA SER A 2 -1.04 16.10 -55.54
C SER A 2 -0.10 15.11 -54.87
N HIS A 3 1.05 15.58 -54.39
CA HIS A 3 1.92 14.81 -53.51
C HIS A 3 1.47 15.08 -52.07
N THR A 4 0.66 14.19 -51.52
CA THR A 4 0.43 14.12 -50.07
C THR A 4 1.66 13.50 -49.45
N VAL A 5 2.50 14.31 -48.82
CA VAL A 5 3.59 13.82 -47.96
C VAL A 5 2.94 13.19 -46.74
N LEU A 6 3.05 11.87 -46.63
CA LEU A 6 2.65 11.13 -45.43
C LEU A 6 3.61 11.54 -44.31
N GLN A 7 3.12 12.28 -43.30
CA GLN A 7 3.91 12.48 -42.08
C GLN A 7 4.13 11.13 -41.40
N PRO A 8 5.34 10.84 -40.90
CA PRO A 8 5.56 9.67 -40.06
C PRO A 8 4.71 9.80 -38.78
N PRO A 9 4.25 8.68 -38.20
CA PRO A 9 3.53 8.73 -36.92
C PRO A 9 4.41 9.40 -35.87
N PRO A 10 3.82 10.12 -34.88
CA PRO A 10 4.61 10.62 -33.76
C PRO A 10 5.26 9.42 -33.08
N THR A 11 6.58 9.37 -33.10
CA THR A 11 7.35 8.41 -32.32
C THR A 11 6.95 8.62 -30.87
N ALA A 12 6.22 7.66 -30.30
CA ALA A 12 6.04 7.60 -28.86
C ALA A 12 7.38 7.17 -28.26
N ASP A 13 8.34 8.08 -28.21
CA ASP A 13 9.42 8.00 -27.25
C ASP A 13 8.87 8.53 -25.92
N ARG A 14 7.94 7.76 -25.34
CA ARG A 14 7.60 7.93 -23.94
C ARG A 14 8.59 7.06 -23.23
N THR A 15 9.58 7.68 -22.62
CA THR A 15 10.44 7.05 -21.63
C THR A 15 9.51 6.37 -20.62
N THR A 16 9.27 5.06 -20.73
CA THR A 16 8.66 4.25 -19.68
C THR A 16 9.70 4.11 -18.58
N GLY A 17 10.03 5.24 -17.95
CA GLY A 17 10.81 5.25 -16.73
C GLY A 17 9.97 4.52 -15.69
N SER A 18 10.61 3.62 -14.95
CA SER A 18 10.06 3.00 -13.75
C SER A 18 9.51 4.09 -12.83
N ALA A 19 8.22 4.39 -12.98
CA ALA A 19 7.54 5.34 -12.13
C ALA A 19 7.40 4.68 -10.77
N ARG A 20 7.91 5.36 -9.74
CA ARG A 20 7.73 4.93 -8.35
C ARG A 20 6.32 5.32 -7.89
N PRO A 21 5.78 4.63 -6.88
CA PRO A 21 4.57 5.10 -6.22
C PRO A 21 4.75 6.51 -5.67
N VAL A 22 3.71 7.33 -5.78
CA VAL A 22 3.62 8.61 -5.08
C VAL A 22 3.31 8.29 -3.63
N TYR A 23 4.30 8.51 -2.75
CA TYR A 23 4.23 8.20 -1.33
C TYR A 23 4.18 9.48 -0.48
N GLY A 24 3.33 9.48 0.54
CA GLY A 24 3.21 10.59 1.49
C GLY A 24 2.93 10.09 2.91
N GLU A 25 3.49 10.77 3.90
CA GLU A 25 3.26 10.51 5.32
C GLU A 25 2.66 11.73 6.00
N TYR A 26 1.75 11.49 6.92
CA TYR A 26 0.95 12.50 7.60
C TYR A 26 0.97 12.25 9.11
N PRO A 27 1.17 13.29 9.94
CA PRO A 27 1.05 13.16 11.39
C PRO A 27 -0.36 12.71 11.79
N ALA A 28 -0.45 11.71 12.67
CA ALA A 28 -1.71 11.24 13.20
C ALA A 28 -1.56 10.94 14.71
N PRO A 29 -2.43 11.51 15.59
CA PRO A 29 -2.36 11.25 17.02
C PRO A 29 -2.44 9.76 17.35
N GLY A 30 -1.58 9.29 18.25
CA GLY A 30 -1.52 7.87 18.65
C GLY A 30 -0.80 6.94 17.67
N LEU A 31 -0.58 7.36 16.42
CA LEU A 31 0.13 6.60 15.39
C LEU A 31 1.54 7.13 15.16
N ALA A 32 2.41 6.32 14.56
CA ALA A 32 3.68 6.80 14.02
C ALA A 32 3.40 7.81 12.89
N CYS A 33 2.55 7.42 11.95
CA CYS A 33 1.99 8.25 10.90
C CYS A 33 0.74 7.57 10.29
N ALA A 34 -0.05 8.34 9.56
CA ALA A 34 -0.83 7.81 8.45
C ALA A 34 -0.02 7.97 7.16
N TRP A 35 -0.24 7.14 6.16
CA TRP A 35 0.50 7.22 4.92
C TRP A 35 -0.37 6.86 3.72
N THR A 36 0.01 7.33 2.54
CA THR A 36 -0.65 7.01 1.26
C THR A 36 0.41 6.56 0.27
N SER A 37 0.06 5.59 -0.59
CA SER A 37 0.90 5.18 -1.71
C SER A 37 0.02 4.92 -2.92
N GLU A 38 0.32 5.57 -4.05
CA GLU A 38 -0.40 5.38 -5.31
C GLU A 38 0.56 5.09 -6.45
N LEU A 39 0.32 4.01 -7.20
CA LEU A 39 1.07 3.70 -8.40
C LEU A 39 0.29 4.13 -9.65
N PRO A 40 0.82 5.04 -10.50
CA PRO A 40 0.10 5.50 -11.69
C PRO A 40 -0.29 4.36 -12.64
N HIS A 41 -1.45 4.48 -13.29
CA HIS A 41 -1.99 3.48 -14.23
C HIS A 41 -1.04 3.14 -15.41
N GLY A 42 -0.18 4.07 -15.82
CA GLY A 42 0.80 3.87 -16.90
C GLY A 42 2.18 3.37 -16.44
N ALA A 43 2.34 3.06 -15.15
CA ALA A 43 3.59 2.51 -14.61
C ALA A 43 3.69 0.99 -14.84
N GLU A 44 4.90 0.45 -14.68
CA GLU A 44 5.10 -0.99 -14.50
C GLU A 44 4.82 -1.39 -13.04
N PRO A 45 4.47 -2.65 -12.74
CA PRO A 45 4.36 -3.13 -11.37
C PRO A 45 5.61 -2.79 -10.55
N PHE A 46 5.40 -2.28 -9.34
CA PHE A 46 6.48 -1.85 -8.46
C PHE A 46 6.60 -2.79 -7.26
N VAL A 47 7.83 -3.18 -6.91
CA VAL A 47 8.10 -3.98 -5.71
C VAL A 47 8.76 -3.10 -4.66
N GLN A 48 7.98 -2.70 -3.65
CA GLN A 48 8.49 -2.03 -2.46
C GLN A 48 9.12 -3.07 -1.53
N ARG A 49 10.35 -2.80 -1.05
CA ARG A 49 10.96 -3.59 0.01
C ARG A 49 10.67 -2.93 1.35
N VAL A 50 9.77 -3.54 2.11
CA VAL A 50 9.44 -3.10 3.47
C VAL A 50 10.58 -3.53 4.41
N VAL A 51 11.06 -2.60 5.24
CA VAL A 51 12.13 -2.83 6.22
C VAL A 51 11.49 -3.29 7.53
N PRO A 52 12.09 -4.26 8.26
CA PRO A 52 11.58 -4.70 9.56
C PRO A 52 11.84 -3.62 10.64
N ASP A 53 10.95 -2.62 10.70
CA ASP A 53 11.02 -1.49 11.63
C ASP A 53 10.26 -1.75 12.97
N GLY A 54 9.68 -2.94 13.11
CA GLY A 54 8.88 -3.34 14.27
C GLY A 54 7.50 -2.69 14.33
N CYS A 55 7.11 -1.90 13.34
CA CYS A 55 5.78 -1.31 13.25
C CYS A 55 4.75 -2.32 12.74
N VAL A 56 3.48 -1.98 12.95
CA VAL A 56 2.34 -2.68 12.35
C VAL A 56 1.58 -1.68 11.51
N ASP A 57 1.22 -2.04 10.29
CA ASP A 57 0.38 -1.23 9.43
C ASP A 57 -1.03 -1.85 9.31
N LEU A 58 -2.06 -1.04 9.47
CA LEU A 58 -3.39 -1.31 8.88
C LEU A 58 -3.42 -0.65 7.51
N ILE A 59 -3.61 -1.45 6.46
CA ILE A 59 -3.54 -1.00 5.07
C ILE A 59 -4.89 -1.21 4.43
N TRP A 60 -5.55 -0.14 4.04
CA TRP A 60 -6.79 -0.16 3.27
C TRP A 60 -6.48 -0.05 1.77
N SER A 61 -7.20 -0.85 0.99
CA SER A 61 -7.30 -0.77 -0.47
C SER A 61 -8.70 -1.19 -0.92
N GLU A 62 -8.97 -1.14 -2.22
CA GLU A 62 -10.19 -1.68 -2.82
C GLU A 62 -10.44 -3.17 -2.51
N ALA A 63 -9.39 -3.91 -2.13
CA ALA A 63 -9.52 -5.33 -1.74
C ALA A 63 -9.91 -5.52 -0.26
N GLY A 64 -9.95 -4.45 0.54
CA GLY A 64 -10.25 -4.48 1.97
C GLY A 64 -9.06 -4.04 2.84
N ILE A 65 -9.17 -4.32 4.15
CA ILE A 65 -8.16 -3.91 5.14
C ILE A 65 -7.26 -5.09 5.52
N LEU A 66 -5.95 -4.87 5.43
CA LEU A 66 -4.90 -5.82 5.78
C LEU A 66 -4.12 -5.33 7.01
N VAL A 67 -3.82 -6.24 7.94
CA VAL A 67 -2.84 -6.05 9.02
C VAL A 67 -1.51 -6.60 8.54
N ALA A 68 -0.46 -5.78 8.51
CA ALA A 68 0.88 -6.17 8.12
C ALA A 68 1.88 -6.00 9.26
N GLY A 69 2.67 -7.04 9.53
CA GLY A 69 3.74 -7.01 10.52
C GLY A 69 3.28 -7.19 11.98
N PRO A 70 4.19 -7.07 12.95
CA PRO A 70 5.56 -6.59 12.77
C PRO A 70 6.44 -7.64 12.10
N ASP A 71 7.32 -7.20 11.20
CA ASP A 71 8.20 -8.10 10.45
C ASP A 71 9.53 -8.30 11.15
N THR A 72 10.04 -9.53 11.07
CA THR A 72 11.38 -9.92 11.52
C THR A 72 12.42 -9.84 10.40
N GLY A 73 11.99 -9.71 9.15
CA GLY A 73 12.85 -9.58 7.97
C GLY A 73 12.22 -8.73 6.86
N PRO A 74 12.98 -8.38 5.80
CA PRO A 74 12.45 -7.57 4.71
C PRO A 74 11.34 -8.29 3.94
N ILE A 75 10.25 -7.58 3.67
CA ILE A 75 9.10 -8.14 2.93
C ILE A 75 8.93 -7.43 1.58
N PRO A 76 8.84 -8.17 0.45
CA PRO A 76 8.44 -7.58 -0.82
C PRO A 76 6.93 -7.31 -0.83
N ALA A 77 6.55 -6.06 -1.02
CA ALA A 77 5.18 -5.63 -1.26
C ALA A 77 5.02 -5.20 -2.72
N VAL A 78 4.12 -5.84 -3.46
CA VAL A 78 3.87 -5.55 -4.88
C VAL A 78 2.71 -4.57 -4.99
N MET A 79 2.92 -3.48 -5.72
CA MET A 79 1.86 -2.56 -6.14
C MET A 79 1.61 -2.74 -7.64
N ARG A 80 0.34 -2.87 -8.01
CA ARG A 80 -0.10 -2.96 -9.41
C ARG A 80 -0.38 -1.57 -9.97
N PRO A 81 -0.21 -1.34 -11.28
CA PRO A 81 -0.56 -0.07 -11.89
C PRO A 81 -2.02 0.31 -11.62
N GLY A 82 -2.24 1.54 -11.16
CA GLY A 82 -3.56 2.04 -10.75
C GLY A 82 -3.93 1.73 -9.29
N GLU A 83 -3.10 0.98 -8.56
CA GLU A 83 -3.37 0.66 -7.16
C GLU A 83 -3.06 1.88 -6.27
N ALA A 84 -4.01 2.21 -5.39
CA ALA A 84 -3.89 3.18 -4.34
C ALA A 84 -4.16 2.51 -3.00
N VAL A 85 -3.34 2.83 -2.00
CA VAL A 85 -3.50 2.33 -0.64
C VAL A 85 -3.33 3.45 0.37
N VAL A 86 -4.04 3.33 1.48
CA VAL A 86 -3.93 4.19 2.65
C VAL A 86 -3.53 3.33 3.84
N GLY A 87 -2.59 3.79 4.65
CA GLY A 87 -2.11 3.06 5.80
C GLY A 87 -2.15 3.86 7.09
N ALA A 88 -2.44 3.15 8.19
CA ALA A 88 -2.27 3.63 9.56
C ALA A 88 -1.13 2.84 10.22
N ARG A 89 -0.03 3.54 10.55
CA ARG A 89 1.15 2.91 11.13
C ARG A 89 1.17 3.03 12.64
N PHE A 90 1.09 1.90 13.32
CA PHE A 90 1.31 1.81 14.75
C PHE A 90 2.81 1.87 15.07
N ARG A 91 3.16 2.56 16.16
CA ARG A 91 4.52 2.46 16.72
C ARG A 91 4.78 1.02 17.19
N PRO A 92 6.03 0.58 17.25
CA PRO A 92 6.38 -0.72 17.80
C PRO A 92 5.72 -0.96 19.16
N GLY A 93 5.03 -2.09 19.30
CA GLY A 93 4.34 -2.49 20.52
C GLY A 93 2.99 -1.82 20.81
N THR A 94 2.50 -0.92 19.95
CA THR A 94 1.26 -0.15 20.22
C THR A 94 0.00 -0.68 19.53
N ALA A 95 0.13 -1.57 18.56
CA ALA A 95 -1.00 -2.18 17.87
C ALA A 95 -1.81 -3.20 18.71
N PRO A 96 -1.20 -4.05 19.58
CA PRO A 96 -1.93 -5.15 20.23
C PRO A 96 -3.19 -4.75 21.01
N PRO A 97 -3.19 -3.67 21.82
CA PRO A 97 -4.40 -3.23 22.54
C PRO A 97 -5.54 -2.79 21.61
N VAL A 98 -5.23 -2.37 20.38
CA VAL A 98 -6.22 -1.96 19.37
C VAL A 98 -6.72 -3.17 18.60
N LEU A 99 -5.81 -4.04 18.16
CA LEU A 99 -6.15 -5.21 17.34
C LEU A 99 -6.83 -6.34 18.14
N GLY A 100 -6.68 -6.36 19.46
CA GLY A 100 -7.28 -7.38 20.33
C GLY A 100 -6.52 -8.72 20.33
N VAL A 101 -5.33 -8.76 19.73
CA VAL A 101 -4.45 -9.94 19.66
C VAL A 101 -3.02 -9.57 20.05
N PRO A 102 -2.24 -10.51 20.64
CA PRO A 102 -0.84 -10.25 20.94
C PRO A 102 -0.01 -10.11 19.65
N ALA A 103 1.11 -9.39 19.72
CA ALA A 103 1.93 -9.07 18.55
C ALA A 103 2.53 -10.31 17.86
N ASP A 104 2.76 -11.40 18.61
CA ASP A 104 3.28 -12.65 18.07
C ASP A 104 2.27 -13.40 17.20
N ALA A 105 0.97 -13.18 17.39
CA ALA A 105 -0.08 -13.77 16.56
C ALA A 105 -0.12 -13.20 15.13
N ILE A 106 0.43 -11.99 14.93
CA ILE A 106 0.46 -11.29 13.63
C ILE A 106 1.89 -11.09 13.10
N ARG A 107 2.90 -11.54 13.83
CA ARG A 107 4.31 -11.40 13.45
C ARG A 107 4.58 -12.04 12.09
N ASP A 108 5.28 -11.31 11.22
CA ASP A 108 5.54 -11.66 9.81
C ASP A 108 4.26 -11.85 8.96
N GLY A 109 3.08 -11.53 9.51
CA GLY A 109 1.78 -11.80 8.92
C GLY A 109 1.30 -10.71 7.98
N ARG A 110 0.44 -11.14 7.05
CA ARG A 110 -0.44 -10.30 6.21
C ARG A 110 -1.85 -10.83 6.42
N VAL A 111 -2.50 -10.34 7.46
CA VAL A 111 -3.75 -10.91 7.96
C VAL A 111 -4.90 -9.99 7.56
N PRO A 112 -5.93 -10.49 6.86
CA PRO A 112 -7.15 -9.72 6.66
C PRO A 112 -7.73 -9.26 8.00
N LEU A 113 -8.05 -7.97 8.15
CA LEU A 113 -8.56 -7.45 9.42
C LEU A 113 -9.85 -8.16 9.87
N ARG A 114 -10.68 -8.61 8.91
CA ARG A 114 -11.87 -9.42 9.17
C ARG A 114 -11.58 -10.72 9.92
N ASP A 115 -10.39 -11.28 9.80
CA ASP A 115 -10.02 -12.51 10.51
C ASP A 115 -9.79 -12.24 12.00
N LEU A 116 -9.57 -10.97 12.38
CA LEU A 116 -9.44 -10.51 13.77
C LEU A 116 -10.74 -9.90 14.30
N TRP A 117 -11.43 -9.10 13.49
CA TRP A 117 -12.56 -8.26 13.93
C TRP A 117 -13.92 -8.70 13.38
N GLY A 118 -13.97 -9.70 12.48
CA GLY A 118 -15.20 -10.12 11.83
C GLY A 118 -15.84 -8.98 11.02
N ALA A 119 -17.17 -8.89 11.08
CA ALA A 119 -17.97 -7.91 10.33
C ALA A 119 -17.65 -6.44 10.67
N ASP A 120 -16.98 -6.18 11.79
CA ASP A 120 -16.55 -4.83 12.17
C ASP A 120 -15.47 -4.30 11.23
N ALA A 121 -14.65 -5.19 10.64
CA ALA A 121 -13.68 -4.83 9.63
C ALA A 121 -14.36 -4.36 8.33
N ASP A 122 -15.44 -5.03 7.93
CA ASP A 122 -16.19 -4.67 6.71
C ASP A 122 -16.86 -3.30 6.88
N ARG A 123 -17.48 -3.07 8.04
CA ARG A 123 -18.06 -1.76 8.39
C ARG A 123 -17.02 -0.65 8.40
N LEU A 124 -15.80 -0.93 8.85
CA LEU A 124 -14.71 0.05 8.79
C LEU A 124 -14.29 0.32 7.34
N ALA A 125 -14.19 -0.72 6.50
CA ALA A 125 -13.80 -0.57 5.10
C ALA A 125 -14.81 0.26 4.27
N GLU A 126 -16.10 0.18 4.60
CA GLU A 126 -17.16 0.98 3.97
C GLU A 126 -17.18 2.46 4.43
N ALA A 127 -16.54 2.78 5.55
CA ALA A 127 -16.55 4.12 6.15
C ALA A 127 -15.36 4.99 5.75
N VAL A 128 -14.44 4.46 4.92
CA VAL A 128 -13.17 5.08 4.52
C VAL A 128 -13.22 5.47 3.04
#